data_AF-A0A1J0R8X2-F1
#
_entry.id   AF-A0A1J0R8X2-F1
#
_cell.length_a   1.000
_cell.length_b   1.000
_cell.length_c   1.000
_cell.angle_alpha   90.00
_cell.angle_beta   90.00
_cell.angle_gamma   90.00
#
_symmetry.space_group_name_H-M   'P 1'
#
loop_
_entity.id
_entity.type
_entity.pdbx_description
1 polymer ?
#
loop_
_entity_poly.entity_id
_entity_poly.type
_entity_poly.pdbx_seq_one_letter_code
_entity_poly.pdbx_strand_id
1 'polypeptide(L)'
;VHFINATAEAALKLQEGINKPPQTGEKTLAEEINTLLDAARCTKPITTDPNDPTCIAVGTKAKTTACTTASAGTSLALDLACLCAVGHAQDSCAQSGNIEAQVLNTDNFAATALQAIEKQCPTTLGDMDLDSTITQTLAGLEFALKQPGAGQKKFFLGATHNTNACDETNAACVEYTAKLTANTKGLEEIPWVRKLTQARTKYRQYKNELNKKEAMKEAIKRLLHDALTEYHKPNEPSNNKGTTIPAAAAAAQKTNTETEEKCNKKGQNDCNSPCK
;
A
#
# COMPACT_ATOMS: atom_id res chain seq x y z
N VAL A 1 -41.88 -17.94 10.90
CA VAL A 1 -40.73 -18.46 11.68
C VAL A 1 -39.55 -18.86 10.79
N HIS A 2 -39.76 -19.60 9.68
CA HIS A 2 -38.67 -20.04 8.79
C HIS A 2 -37.84 -18.89 8.20
N PHE A 3 -38.47 -17.78 7.78
CA PHE A 3 -37.77 -16.60 7.25
C PHE A 3 -36.84 -15.94 8.29
N ILE A 4 -37.34 -15.68 9.49
CA ILE A 4 -36.59 -15.05 10.58
C ILE A 4 -35.36 -15.88 10.97
N ASN A 5 -35.52 -17.21 11.06
CA ASN A 5 -34.40 -18.11 11.35
C ASN A 5 -33.34 -18.10 10.23
N ALA A 6 -33.77 -18.09 8.96
CA ALA A 6 -32.86 -18.01 7.82
C ALA A 6 -32.09 -16.67 7.78
N THR A 7 -32.75 -15.54 8.06
CA THR A 7 -32.09 -14.23 8.14
C THR A 7 -31.10 -14.16 9.30
N ALA A 8 -31.41 -14.78 10.44
CA ALA A 8 -30.50 -14.85 11.58
C ALA A 8 -29.25 -15.68 11.27
N GLU A 9 -29.41 -16.83 10.62
CA GLU A 9 -28.28 -17.66 10.21
C GLU A 9 -27.37 -16.94 9.19
N ALA A 10 -27.96 -16.23 8.23
CA ALA A 10 -27.19 -15.40 7.29
C ALA A 10 -26.42 -14.28 8.00
N ALA A 11 -27.04 -13.61 8.97
CA ALA A 11 -26.40 -12.56 9.75
C ALA A 11 -25.24 -13.10 10.60
N LEU A 12 -25.37 -14.29 11.20
CA LEU A 12 -24.30 -14.95 11.95
C LEU A 12 -23.08 -15.25 11.08
N LYS A 13 -23.30 -15.80 9.87
CA LYS A 13 -22.20 -16.05 8.91
C LYS A 13 -21.47 -14.77 8.52
N LEU A 14 -22.19 -13.67 8.33
CA LEU A 14 -21.59 -12.36 8.05
C LEU A 14 -20.81 -11.83 9.26
N GLN A 15 -21.32 -12.00 10.47
CA GLN A 15 -20.66 -11.59 11.71
C GLN A 15 -19.34 -12.36 11.94
N GLU A 16 -19.33 -13.67 11.67
CA GLU A 16 -18.10 -14.46 11.69
C GLU A 16 -17.06 -13.93 10.69
N GLY A 17 -17.50 -13.52 9.49
CA GLY A 17 -16.65 -12.87 8.49
C GLY A 17 -16.04 -11.55 8.99
N ILE A 18 -16.82 -10.72 9.68
CA ILE A 18 -16.34 -9.45 10.27
C ILE A 18 -15.28 -9.70 11.34
N ASN A 19 -15.47 -10.73 12.17
CA ASN A 19 -14.59 -11.05 13.30
C ASN A 19 -13.25 -11.65 12.86
N LYS A 20 -13.12 -12.17 11.63
CA LYS A 20 -11.85 -12.70 11.11
C LYS A 20 -10.86 -11.57 10.86
N PRO A 21 -9.58 -11.67 11.29
CA PRO A 21 -8.59 -10.65 10.99
C PRO A 21 -8.33 -10.58 9.47
N PRO A 22 -8.01 -9.39 8.92
CA PRO A 22 -7.53 -9.30 7.53
C PRO A 22 -6.18 -10.03 7.40
N GLN A 23 -6.15 -11.15 6.69
CA GLN A 23 -4.98 -12.02 6.61
C GLN A 23 -4.83 -12.67 5.23
N THR A 24 -3.59 -12.96 4.85
CA THR A 24 -3.27 -13.78 3.67
C THR A 24 -2.40 -14.96 4.10
N GLY A 25 -3.03 -16.10 4.38
CA GLY A 25 -2.33 -17.26 4.94
C GLY A 25 -2.23 -17.18 6.47
N GLU A 26 -1.04 -17.42 7.01
CA GLU A 26 -0.80 -17.56 8.46
C GLU A 26 -0.63 -16.22 9.20
N LYS A 27 -0.20 -15.16 8.50
CA LYS A 27 0.03 -13.84 9.09
C LYS A 27 -1.10 -12.86 8.74
N THR A 28 -1.36 -11.94 9.65
CA THR A 28 -2.25 -10.81 9.35
C THR A 28 -1.59 -9.89 8.33
N LEU A 29 -2.41 -9.19 7.53
CA LEU A 29 -1.92 -8.20 6.58
C LEU A 29 -1.13 -7.08 7.28
N ALA A 30 -1.51 -6.70 8.50
CA ALA A 30 -0.79 -5.69 9.27
C ALA A 30 0.64 -6.14 9.64
N GLU A 31 0.80 -7.39 10.09
CA GLU A 31 2.12 -7.96 10.38
C GLU A 31 3.00 -8.07 9.13
N GLU A 32 2.42 -8.46 7.99
CA GLU A 32 3.14 -8.51 6.71
C GLU A 32 3.58 -7.12 6.25
N ILE A 33 2.71 -6.11 6.38
CA ILE A 33 3.03 -4.71 6.04
C ILE A 33 4.20 -4.24 6.89
N ASN A 34 4.14 -4.38 8.21
CA ASN A 34 5.21 -3.94 9.11
C ASN A 34 6.52 -4.67 8.84
N THR A 35 6.48 -5.99 8.62
CA THR A 35 7.67 -6.77 8.23
C THR A 35 8.35 -6.22 6.96
N LEU A 36 7.55 -5.81 5.97
CA LEU A 36 8.06 -5.25 4.72
C LEU A 36 8.61 -3.83 4.90
N LEU A 37 7.96 -3.00 5.72
CA LEU A 37 8.45 -1.66 6.07
C LEU A 37 9.78 -1.75 6.84
N ASP A 38 9.87 -2.65 7.82
CA ASP A 38 11.09 -2.89 8.58
C ASP A 38 12.21 -3.40 7.68
N ALA A 39 11.92 -4.32 6.76
CA ALA A 39 12.90 -4.80 5.79
C ALA A 39 13.36 -3.70 4.80
N ALA A 40 12.49 -2.75 4.45
CA ALA A 40 12.88 -1.59 3.65
C ALA A 40 13.81 -0.66 4.45
N ARG A 41 13.46 -0.40 5.71
CA ARG A 41 14.20 0.50 6.60
C ARG A 41 15.56 -0.08 6.98
N CYS A 42 15.57 -1.32 7.47
CA CYS A 42 16.71 -2.05 8.01
C CYS A 42 16.87 -3.39 7.28
N THR A 43 17.92 -3.50 6.48
CA THR A 43 18.40 -4.77 5.92
C THR A 43 19.93 -4.76 5.95
N LYS A 44 20.53 -5.94 6.09
CA LYS A 44 21.99 -6.15 6.11
C LYS A 44 22.67 -5.20 5.11
N PRO A 45 23.71 -4.47 5.54
CA PRO A 45 24.47 -4.66 6.78
C PRO A 45 23.85 -4.05 8.05
N ILE A 46 22.73 -3.32 7.94
CA ILE A 46 22.06 -2.66 9.06
C ILE A 46 20.75 -3.39 9.36
N THR A 47 20.68 -4.14 10.46
CA THR A 47 19.47 -4.87 10.86
C THR A 47 18.61 -4.08 11.84
N THR A 48 17.38 -4.50 12.07
CA THR A 48 16.55 -3.97 13.15
C THR A 48 17.22 -4.25 14.50
N ASP A 49 17.11 -3.32 15.44
CA ASP A 49 17.50 -3.56 16.82
C ASP A 49 16.51 -4.56 17.46
N PRO A 50 16.99 -5.60 18.17
CA PRO A 50 16.11 -6.56 18.81
C PRO A 50 15.29 -5.98 19.97
N ASN A 51 15.68 -4.84 20.53
CA ASN A 51 15.06 -4.19 21.69
C ASN A 51 14.36 -2.87 21.34
N ASP A 52 14.54 -2.35 20.13
CA ASP A 52 13.96 -1.09 19.65
C ASP A 52 13.50 -1.27 18.18
N PRO A 53 12.30 -0.84 17.78
CA PRO A 53 11.86 -0.85 16.37
C PRO A 53 12.70 0.03 15.42
N THR A 54 13.87 0.51 15.83
CA THR A 54 14.83 1.25 15.01
C THR A 54 15.85 0.33 14.36
N CYS A 55 16.62 0.86 13.41
CA CYS A 55 17.77 0.15 12.89
C CYS A 55 18.95 0.24 13.87
N ILE A 56 19.75 -0.82 13.98
CA ILE A 56 21.04 -0.72 14.68
C ILE A 56 21.89 0.39 14.06
N ALA A 57 22.76 1.01 14.85
CA ALA A 57 23.69 1.99 14.33
C ALA A 57 24.55 1.40 13.19
N VAL A 58 24.93 2.24 12.21
CA VAL A 58 25.93 1.89 11.18
C VAL A 58 27.26 1.45 11.82
N GLY A 59 27.53 1.96 13.04
CA GLY A 59 28.77 1.78 13.79
C GLY A 59 29.86 2.73 13.31
N THR A 60 31.05 2.67 13.92
CA THR A 60 32.22 3.50 13.53
C THR A 60 32.93 2.93 12.28
N LYS A 61 32.17 2.63 11.23
CA LYS A 61 32.69 2.12 9.97
C LYS A 61 33.18 3.29 9.10
N ALA A 62 34.25 3.05 8.34
CA ALA A 62 34.69 3.97 7.31
C ALA A 62 33.59 4.16 6.26
N LYS A 63 33.29 5.42 5.94
CA LYS A 63 32.29 5.78 4.93
C LYS A 63 32.61 5.12 3.59
N THR A 64 33.88 5.15 3.20
CA THR A 64 34.39 4.56 1.96
C THR A 64 34.07 3.07 1.82
N THR A 65 33.96 2.35 2.94
CA THR A 65 33.67 0.91 2.95
C THR A 65 32.17 0.62 3.03
N ALA A 66 31.40 1.49 3.66
CA ALA A 66 29.97 1.30 3.85
C ALA A 66 29.14 1.84 2.67
N CYS A 67 29.54 2.97 2.08
CA CYS A 67 28.82 3.69 1.01
C CYS A 67 29.26 3.30 -0.40
N THR A 68 29.42 2.00 -0.64
CA THR A 68 29.82 1.46 -1.94
C THR A 68 28.61 1.28 -2.87
N THR A 69 28.86 1.16 -4.17
CA THR A 69 27.83 0.81 -5.17
C THR A 69 27.18 -0.56 -4.91
N ALA A 70 27.86 -1.47 -4.21
CA ALA A 70 27.31 -2.77 -3.83
C ALA A 70 26.28 -2.64 -2.70
N SER A 71 26.56 -1.76 -1.73
CA SER A 71 25.70 -1.45 -0.59
C SER A 71 24.52 -0.55 -0.93
N ALA A 72 24.62 0.26 -2.00
CA ALA A 72 23.55 1.16 -2.41
C ALA A 72 22.23 0.41 -2.62
N GLY A 73 21.17 0.89 -1.96
CA GLY A 73 19.84 0.33 -2.09
C GLY A 73 19.55 -0.86 -1.17
N THR A 74 20.51 -1.35 -0.39
CA THR A 74 20.26 -2.51 0.49
C THR A 74 19.24 -2.17 1.58
N SER A 75 19.30 -0.96 2.13
CA SER A 75 18.37 -0.47 3.15
C SER A 75 18.30 1.05 3.13
N LEU A 76 17.13 1.60 3.48
CA LEU A 76 16.94 3.04 3.55
C LEU A 76 17.85 3.69 4.60
N ALA A 77 18.07 3.01 5.74
CA ALA A 77 18.96 3.53 6.78
C ALA A 77 20.40 3.73 6.30
N LEU A 78 20.97 2.76 5.57
CA LEU A 78 22.33 2.90 5.05
C LEU A 78 22.41 3.99 3.99
N ASP A 79 21.43 4.03 3.08
CA ASP A 79 21.38 5.04 2.03
C ASP A 79 21.25 6.46 2.62
N LEU A 80 20.41 6.64 3.64
CA LEU A 80 20.32 7.90 4.40
C LEU A 80 21.63 8.23 5.10
N ALA A 81 22.28 7.26 5.75
CA ALA A 81 23.59 7.49 6.36
C ALA A 81 24.60 8.00 5.34
N CYS A 82 24.71 7.35 4.18
CA CYS A 82 25.63 7.74 3.11
C CYS A 82 25.31 9.11 2.52
N LEU A 83 24.01 9.42 2.35
CA LEU A 83 23.56 10.71 1.87
C LEU A 83 23.90 11.84 2.84
N CYS A 84 23.84 11.59 4.15
CA CYS A 84 23.91 12.63 5.17
C CYS A 84 25.27 12.74 5.88
N ALA A 85 26.14 11.74 5.75
CA ALA A 85 27.45 11.70 6.38
C ALA A 85 28.49 12.45 5.55
N VAL A 86 28.47 13.77 5.64
CA VAL A 86 29.39 14.65 4.91
C VAL A 86 30.18 15.51 5.89
N GLY A 87 31.48 15.63 5.67
CA GLY A 87 32.39 16.47 6.47
C GLY A 87 32.30 17.95 6.13
N HIS A 88 31.14 18.41 5.64
CA HIS A 88 30.93 19.79 5.25
C HIS A 88 29.50 20.21 5.61
N ALA A 89 29.38 21.08 6.61
CA ALA A 89 28.13 21.55 7.20
C ALA A 89 27.01 21.94 6.22
N GLN A 90 27.39 22.55 5.09
CA GLN A 90 26.47 23.09 4.08
C GLN A 90 25.79 21.97 3.25
N ASP A 91 26.34 20.76 3.26
CA ASP A 91 25.86 19.62 2.48
C ASP A 91 25.04 18.62 3.34
N SER A 92 24.75 19.00 4.59
CA SER A 92 24.10 18.11 5.55
C SER A 92 22.58 17.96 5.30
N CYS A 93 22.02 16.80 5.64
CA CYS A 93 20.57 16.51 5.54
C CYS A 93 19.70 17.23 6.58
N ALA A 94 20.20 18.27 7.24
CA ALA A 94 19.48 18.98 8.29
C ALA A 94 18.81 20.24 7.73
N GLN A 95 17.52 20.41 8.01
CA GLN A 95 16.81 21.66 7.72
C GLN A 95 17.26 22.82 8.62
N SER A 96 17.76 22.51 9.83
CA SER A 96 18.28 23.51 10.77
C SER A 96 19.38 22.91 11.64
N GLY A 97 20.49 23.64 11.80
CA GLY A 97 21.66 23.19 12.56
C GLY A 97 22.58 22.26 11.78
N ASN A 98 23.88 22.28 12.12
CA ASN A 98 24.86 21.40 11.52
C ASN A 98 24.88 20.04 12.24
N ILE A 99 24.50 18.96 11.56
CA ILE A 99 24.57 17.57 12.09
C ILE A 99 25.90 16.87 11.78
N GLU A 100 26.81 17.50 11.03
CA GLU A 100 28.07 16.92 10.55
C GLU A 100 28.81 16.12 11.63
N ALA A 101 29.15 16.74 12.76
CA ALA A 101 29.91 16.09 13.83
C ALA A 101 29.14 14.93 14.52
N GLN A 102 27.81 14.88 14.36
CA GLN A 102 26.96 13.81 14.88
C GLN A 102 26.81 12.65 13.91
N VAL A 103 27.19 12.83 12.64
CA VAL A 103 27.00 11.85 11.56
C VAL A 103 28.34 11.34 11.02
N LEU A 104 29.36 12.18 10.92
CA LEU A 104 30.69 11.82 10.45
C LEU A 104 31.77 12.32 11.43
N ASN A 105 32.72 11.45 11.75
CA ASN A 105 33.94 11.77 12.49
C ASN A 105 35.15 11.43 11.61
N THR A 106 35.76 12.49 11.06
CA THR A 106 36.83 12.38 10.04
C THR A 106 36.34 11.57 8.83
N ASP A 107 36.70 10.29 8.71
CA ASP A 107 36.32 9.43 7.59
C ASP A 107 35.32 8.33 7.98
N ASN A 108 34.97 8.25 9.26
CA ASN A 108 34.11 7.21 9.81
C ASN A 108 32.74 7.78 10.19
N PHE A 109 31.71 6.95 10.08
CA PHE A 109 30.43 7.27 10.69
C PHE A 109 30.57 7.47 12.20
N ALA A 110 29.90 8.49 12.73
CA ALA A 110 29.72 8.62 14.17
C ALA A 110 28.82 7.48 14.69
N ALA A 111 29.04 7.04 15.92
CA ALA A 111 28.25 5.96 16.53
C ALA A 111 26.74 6.29 16.57
N THR A 112 26.39 7.57 16.67
CA THR A 112 25.02 8.08 16.74
C THR A 112 24.47 8.56 15.39
N ALA A 113 25.16 8.29 14.28
CA ALA A 113 24.87 8.89 12.97
C ALA A 113 23.40 8.70 12.54
N LEU A 114 22.89 7.47 12.55
CA LEU A 114 21.50 7.20 12.19
C LEU A 114 20.52 7.92 13.10
N GLN A 115 20.74 7.88 14.41
CA GLN A 115 19.85 8.53 15.36
C GLN A 115 19.81 10.06 15.14
N ALA A 116 20.95 10.67 14.81
CA ALA A 116 21.02 12.09 14.50
C ALA A 116 20.26 12.43 13.22
N ILE A 117 20.35 11.59 12.18
CA ILE A 117 19.61 11.75 10.92
C ILE A 117 18.11 11.55 11.13
N GLU A 118 17.71 10.49 11.83
CA GLU A 118 16.29 10.18 12.09
C GLU A 118 15.59 11.28 12.89
N LYS A 119 16.30 11.96 13.80
CA LYS A 119 15.77 13.14 14.51
C LYS A 119 15.44 14.32 13.60
N GLN A 120 16.01 14.38 12.39
CA GLN A 120 15.67 15.40 11.39
C GLN A 120 14.44 15.03 10.55
N CYS A 121 14.02 13.75 10.59
CA CYS A 121 12.89 13.27 9.80
C CYS A 121 11.55 13.69 10.45
N PRO A 122 10.52 14.02 9.66
CA PRO A 122 9.17 14.21 10.19
C PRO A 122 8.69 12.96 10.92
N THR A 123 8.05 13.15 12.07
CA THR A 123 7.52 12.03 12.89
C THR A 123 6.10 11.61 12.49
N THR A 124 5.48 12.33 11.55
CA THR A 124 4.12 12.07 11.07
C THR A 124 4.07 12.13 9.56
N LEU A 125 3.18 11.31 8.98
CA LEU A 125 2.85 11.34 7.55
C LEU A 125 1.84 12.45 7.20
N GLY A 126 1.42 13.25 8.19
CA GLY A 126 0.31 14.18 8.05
C GLY A 126 -1.01 13.44 7.82
N ASP A 127 -1.83 13.94 6.91
CA ASP A 127 -3.14 13.37 6.59
C ASP A 127 -3.09 12.26 5.52
N MET A 128 -1.91 11.93 5.01
CA MET A 128 -1.76 10.93 3.95
C MET A 128 -1.85 9.51 4.50
N ASP A 129 -2.52 8.64 3.75
CA ASP A 129 -2.48 7.21 4.01
C ASP A 129 -1.18 6.57 3.48
N LEU A 130 -0.86 5.37 3.97
CA LEU A 130 0.40 4.68 3.65
C LEU A 130 0.57 4.44 2.13
N ASP A 131 -0.51 4.19 1.40
CA ASP A 131 -0.46 4.02 -0.06
C ASP A 131 -0.02 5.29 -0.78
N SER A 132 -0.64 6.41 -0.40
CA SER A 132 -0.36 7.74 -0.95
C SER A 132 1.04 8.20 -0.58
N THR A 133 1.45 8.01 0.69
CA THR A 133 2.80 8.32 1.16
C THR A 133 3.85 7.55 0.35
N ILE A 134 3.76 6.22 0.27
CA ILE A 134 4.76 5.43 -0.47
C ILE A 134 4.80 5.85 -1.94
N THR A 135 3.63 6.08 -2.55
CA THR A 135 3.56 6.48 -3.96
C THR A 135 4.26 7.82 -4.20
N GLN A 136 4.00 8.82 -3.37
CA GLN A 136 4.63 10.14 -3.49
C GLN A 136 6.13 10.09 -3.18
N THR A 137 6.54 9.33 -2.17
CA THR A 137 7.96 9.15 -1.84
C THR A 137 8.73 8.53 -3.01
N LEU A 138 8.18 7.49 -3.65
CA LEU A 138 8.84 6.84 -4.78
C LEU A 138 8.88 7.74 -6.03
N ALA A 139 7.84 8.51 -6.30
CA ALA A 139 7.85 9.51 -7.37
C ALA A 139 8.87 10.63 -7.09
N GLY A 140 8.96 11.08 -5.83
CA GLY A 140 9.95 12.05 -5.38
C GLY A 140 11.38 11.51 -5.53
N LEU A 141 11.61 10.24 -5.19
CA LEU A 141 12.88 9.57 -5.44
C LEU A 141 13.20 9.55 -6.93
N GLU A 142 12.27 9.13 -7.78
CA GLU A 142 12.46 9.07 -9.24
C GLU A 142 12.89 10.43 -9.80
N PHE A 143 12.22 11.50 -9.35
CA PHE A 143 12.53 12.87 -9.74
C PHE A 143 13.87 13.36 -9.19
N ALA A 144 14.20 13.01 -7.95
CA ALA A 144 15.45 13.41 -7.30
C ALA A 144 16.67 12.66 -7.82
N LEU A 145 16.48 11.48 -8.40
CA LEU A 145 17.53 10.76 -9.08
C LEU A 145 17.97 11.58 -10.29
N LYS A 146 19.17 12.16 -10.21
CA LYS A 146 19.77 12.85 -11.34
C LYS A 146 19.98 11.83 -12.43
N GLN A 147 19.14 11.88 -13.47
CA GLN A 147 19.43 11.20 -14.71
C GLN A 147 20.68 11.85 -15.30
N PRO A 148 21.68 11.05 -15.67
CA PRO A 148 22.88 11.62 -16.22
C PRO A 148 22.57 12.34 -17.54
N GLY A 149 23.18 13.52 -17.75
CA GLY A 149 23.19 14.18 -19.05
C GLY A 149 23.84 13.31 -20.14
N ALA A 150 23.67 13.69 -21.41
CA ALA A 150 24.21 12.93 -22.54
C ALA A 150 25.70 12.57 -22.34
N GLY A 151 25.99 11.26 -22.24
CA GLY A 151 27.34 10.72 -22.07
C GLY A 151 27.71 10.27 -20.65
N GLN A 152 26.90 10.60 -19.63
CA GLN A 152 27.05 10.00 -18.30
C GLN A 152 26.07 8.82 -18.13
N LYS A 153 26.43 7.82 -17.33
CA LYS A 153 25.62 6.58 -17.14
C LYS A 153 25.22 6.35 -15.69
N LYS A 154 25.50 7.30 -14.80
CA LYS A 154 25.34 7.08 -13.37
C LYS A 154 24.05 7.68 -12.83
N PHE A 155 23.35 6.90 -12.03
CA PHE A 155 22.14 7.32 -11.32
C PHE A 155 22.52 7.67 -9.88
N PHE A 156 22.40 8.95 -9.52
CA PHE A 156 22.73 9.43 -8.18
C PHE A 156 21.53 10.03 -7.49
N LEU A 157 21.42 9.76 -6.19
CA LEU A 157 20.68 10.59 -5.26
C LEU A 157 21.68 11.46 -4.50
N GLY A 158 21.47 12.78 -4.47
CA GLY A 158 22.35 13.72 -3.76
C GLY A 158 23.37 14.43 -4.66
N ALA A 159 24.52 14.78 -4.09
CA ALA A 159 25.56 15.57 -4.75
C ALA A 159 26.98 15.11 -4.40
N THR A 160 27.89 15.33 -5.35
CA THR A 160 29.33 15.17 -5.21
C THR A 160 29.99 16.52 -5.49
N HIS A 161 31.10 16.84 -4.80
CA HIS A 161 31.81 18.12 -5.01
C HIS A 161 32.79 18.06 -6.18
N ASN A 162 33.63 17.02 -6.26
CA ASN A 162 34.77 16.98 -7.20
C ASN A 162 34.93 15.68 -7.99
N THR A 163 34.13 14.65 -7.70
CA THR A 163 34.22 13.33 -8.32
C THR A 163 32.84 12.80 -8.70
N ASN A 164 32.77 11.67 -9.40
CA ASN A 164 31.53 10.94 -9.64
C ASN A 164 31.43 9.73 -8.68
N ALA A 165 31.89 9.87 -7.44
CA ALA A 165 31.96 8.79 -6.46
C ALA A 165 31.28 9.20 -5.13
N CYS A 166 30.48 8.30 -4.57
CA CYS A 166 29.70 8.55 -3.32
C CYS A 166 30.37 8.03 -2.05
N ASP A 167 31.51 7.36 -2.18
CA ASP A 167 32.26 6.78 -1.09
C ASP A 167 33.25 7.78 -0.45
N GLU A 168 33.45 8.95 -1.06
CA GLU A 168 34.29 10.03 -0.53
C GLU A 168 33.65 10.79 0.65
N THR A 169 34.48 11.36 1.53
CA THR A 169 34.02 12.02 2.77
C THR A 169 33.27 13.33 2.54
N ASN A 170 33.56 14.03 1.44
CA ASN A 170 32.86 15.23 1.00
C ASN A 170 31.68 14.95 0.04
N ALA A 171 31.38 13.69 -0.28
CA ALA A 171 30.28 13.32 -1.18
C ALA A 171 28.99 13.00 -0.40
N ALA A 172 27.94 13.78 -0.55
CA ALA A 172 26.63 13.54 0.07
C ALA A 172 25.71 12.83 -0.95
N CYS A 173 25.98 11.55 -1.25
CA CYS A 173 25.21 10.85 -2.27
C CYS A 173 25.11 9.32 -2.13
N VAL A 174 24.24 8.73 -2.95
CA VAL A 174 24.10 7.29 -3.16
C VAL A 174 24.08 7.00 -4.67
N GLU A 175 24.88 6.04 -5.13
CA GLU A 175 24.96 5.64 -6.54
C GLU A 175 24.16 4.36 -6.82
N TYR A 176 23.01 4.48 -7.49
CA TYR A 176 22.12 3.36 -7.82
C TYR A 176 22.36 2.75 -9.21
N THR A 177 23.40 3.18 -9.92
CA THR A 177 23.68 2.78 -11.31
C THR A 177 23.60 1.28 -11.54
N ALA A 178 24.26 0.49 -10.70
CA ALA A 178 24.32 -0.96 -10.83
C ALA A 178 22.94 -1.64 -10.67
N LYS A 179 22.02 -1.02 -9.91
CA LYS A 179 20.65 -1.52 -9.75
C LYS A 179 19.80 -1.15 -10.97
N LEU A 180 19.87 0.11 -11.40
CA LEU A 180 18.95 0.66 -12.40
C LEU A 180 19.35 0.34 -13.85
N THR A 181 20.62 0.04 -14.12
CA THR A 181 21.09 -0.37 -15.46
C THR A 181 20.83 -1.85 -15.76
N ALA A 182 20.40 -2.64 -14.77
CA ALA A 182 20.04 -4.06 -14.94
C ALA A 182 18.72 -4.27 -15.73
N ASN A 183 17.98 -3.20 -16.02
CA ASN A 183 16.98 -3.06 -17.08
C ASN A 183 15.79 -4.05 -17.13
N THR A 184 15.22 -4.49 -15.99
CA THR A 184 13.97 -5.27 -16.03
C THR A 184 12.79 -4.70 -15.22
N LYS A 185 13.01 -3.95 -14.13
CA LYS A 185 11.93 -3.51 -13.22
C LYS A 185 11.98 -2.05 -12.75
N GLY A 186 12.77 -1.20 -13.40
CA GLY A 186 12.89 0.22 -13.03
C GLY A 186 13.38 0.40 -11.59
N LEU A 187 12.75 1.31 -10.82
CA LEU A 187 13.14 1.59 -9.42
C LEU A 187 13.03 0.38 -8.49
N GLU A 188 12.20 -0.62 -8.80
CA GLU A 188 12.09 -1.83 -7.98
C GLU A 188 13.34 -2.73 -8.04
N GLU A 189 14.32 -2.39 -8.87
CA GLU A 189 15.66 -2.99 -8.79
C GLU A 189 16.43 -2.55 -7.53
N ILE A 190 16.02 -1.43 -6.91
CA ILE A 190 16.52 -1.00 -5.60
C ILE A 190 15.81 -1.84 -4.52
N PRO A 191 16.53 -2.66 -3.72
CA PRO A 191 15.92 -3.59 -2.78
C PRO A 191 14.94 -2.97 -1.79
N TRP A 192 15.28 -1.85 -1.13
CA TRP A 192 14.34 -1.22 -0.19
C TRP A 192 13.11 -0.63 -0.89
N VAL A 193 13.24 -0.12 -2.13
CA VAL A 193 12.09 0.34 -2.93
C VAL A 193 11.13 -0.80 -3.20
N ARG A 194 11.66 -1.97 -3.59
CA ARG A 194 10.85 -3.18 -3.82
C ARG A 194 10.04 -3.55 -2.58
N LYS A 195 10.66 -3.46 -1.39
CA LYS A 195 9.98 -3.74 -0.11
C LYS A 195 8.86 -2.74 0.18
N LEU A 196 9.07 -1.44 -0.07
CA LEU A 196 8.00 -0.44 0.04
C LEU A 196 6.86 -0.70 -0.95
N THR A 197 7.15 -1.05 -2.21
CA THR A 197 6.10 -1.38 -3.19
C THR A 197 5.30 -2.63 -2.79
N GLN A 198 5.96 -3.64 -2.21
CA GLN A 198 5.29 -4.81 -1.64
C GLN A 198 4.40 -4.42 -0.44
N ALA A 199 4.91 -3.60 0.48
CA ALA A 199 4.14 -3.11 1.63
C ALA A 199 2.89 -2.34 1.19
N ARG A 200 3.04 -1.45 0.19
CA ARG A 200 1.95 -0.71 -0.44
C ARG A 200 0.88 -1.65 -1.01
N THR A 201 1.29 -2.69 -1.73
CA THR A 201 0.36 -3.70 -2.27
C THR A 201 -0.44 -4.39 -1.15
N LYS A 202 0.24 -4.77 -0.07
CA LYS A 202 -0.42 -5.40 1.11
C LYS A 202 -1.36 -4.44 1.83
N TYR A 203 -1.00 -3.16 1.93
CA TYR A 203 -1.86 -2.13 2.48
C TYR A 203 -3.14 -1.91 1.67
N ARG A 204 -3.06 -1.95 0.32
CA ARG A 204 -4.25 -1.93 -0.54
C ARG A 204 -5.16 -3.14 -0.31
N GLN A 205 -4.58 -4.33 -0.14
CA GLN A 205 -5.34 -5.53 0.23
C GLN A 205 -6.03 -5.36 1.59
N TYR A 206 -5.32 -4.81 2.57
CA TYR A 206 -5.88 -4.51 3.89
C TYR A 206 -7.09 -3.57 3.81
N LYS A 207 -6.98 -2.47 3.05
CA LYS A 207 -8.12 -1.55 2.81
C LYS A 207 -9.31 -2.25 2.16
N ASN A 208 -9.06 -3.13 1.19
CA ASN A 208 -10.12 -3.91 0.55
C ASN A 208 -10.85 -4.83 1.54
N GLU A 209 -10.13 -5.46 2.47
CA GLU A 209 -10.76 -6.28 3.52
C GLU A 209 -11.57 -5.42 4.49
N LEU A 210 -11.10 -4.22 4.85
CA LEU A 210 -11.90 -3.30 5.67
C LEU A 210 -13.21 -2.90 4.96
N ASN A 211 -13.15 -2.58 3.67
CA ASN A 211 -14.33 -2.23 2.88
C ASN A 211 -15.33 -3.39 2.79
N LYS A 212 -14.84 -4.63 2.65
CA LYS A 212 -15.69 -5.83 2.69
C LYS A 212 -16.39 -5.96 4.04
N LYS A 213 -15.70 -5.72 5.15
CA LYS A 213 -16.30 -5.77 6.49
C LYS A 213 -17.38 -4.71 6.67
N GLU A 214 -17.17 -3.49 6.18
CA GLU A 214 -18.21 -2.46 6.20
C GLU A 214 -19.44 -2.88 5.35
N ALA A 215 -19.22 -3.46 4.17
CA ALA A 215 -20.33 -3.99 3.35
C ALA A 215 -21.08 -5.13 4.05
N MET A 216 -20.39 -5.99 4.81
CA MET A 216 -21.02 -7.05 5.63
C MET A 216 -21.85 -6.45 6.76
N LYS A 217 -21.38 -5.40 7.45
CA LYS A 217 -22.16 -4.71 8.49
C LYS A 217 -23.45 -4.12 7.91
N GLU A 218 -23.38 -3.49 6.75
CA GLU A 218 -24.57 -2.97 6.06
C GLU A 218 -25.53 -4.08 5.57
N ALA A 219 -25.00 -5.25 5.20
CA ALA A 219 -25.83 -6.41 4.90
C ALA A 219 -26.56 -6.94 6.15
N ILE A 220 -25.90 -7.01 7.31
CA ILE A 220 -26.55 -7.40 8.58
C ILE A 220 -27.67 -6.42 8.95
N LYS A 221 -27.46 -5.10 8.80
CA LYS A 221 -28.50 -4.09 9.05
C LYS A 221 -29.73 -4.29 8.16
N ARG A 222 -29.52 -4.62 6.88
CA ARG A 222 -30.62 -4.93 5.95
C ARG A 222 -31.36 -6.19 6.34
N LEU A 223 -30.65 -7.28 6.68
CA LEU A 223 -31.28 -8.51 7.17
C LEU A 223 -32.13 -8.28 8.42
N LEU A 224 -31.68 -7.42 9.34
CA LEU A 224 -32.46 -7.02 10.52
C LEU A 224 -33.73 -6.26 10.11
N HIS A 225 -33.62 -5.30 9.20
CA HIS A 225 -34.77 -4.55 8.71
C HIS A 225 -35.81 -5.45 8.02
N ASP A 226 -35.37 -6.37 7.16
CA ASP A 226 -36.23 -7.31 6.46
C ASP A 226 -36.93 -8.25 7.45
N ALA A 227 -36.21 -8.76 8.45
CA ALA A 227 -36.77 -9.61 9.49
C ALA A 227 -37.83 -8.87 10.34
N LEU A 228 -37.60 -7.60 10.70
CA LEU A 228 -38.56 -6.78 11.42
C LEU A 228 -39.79 -6.45 10.58
N THR A 229 -39.61 -6.21 9.28
CA THR A 229 -40.71 -5.95 8.34
C THR A 229 -41.61 -7.18 8.21
N GLU A 230 -41.02 -8.36 8.05
CA GLU A 230 -41.79 -9.61 7.96
C GLU A 230 -42.47 -9.95 9.30
N TYR A 231 -41.81 -9.70 10.43
CA TYR A 231 -42.40 -9.93 11.76
C TYR A 231 -43.63 -9.05 12.02
N HIS A 232 -43.61 -7.80 11.57
CA HIS A 232 -44.73 -6.87 11.72
C HIS A 232 -45.77 -6.95 10.60
N LYS A 233 -45.60 -7.86 9.63
CA LYS A 233 -46.54 -8.03 8.53
C LYS A 233 -47.89 -8.52 9.11
N PRO A 234 -49.03 -7.84 8.80
CA PRO A 234 -50.33 -8.33 9.21
C PRO A 234 -50.56 -9.74 8.65
N ASN A 235 -51.10 -10.65 9.47
CA ASN A 235 -51.54 -11.96 8.99
C ASN A 235 -52.61 -11.75 7.91
N GLU A 236 -52.28 -11.98 6.64
CA GLU A 236 -53.31 -12.07 5.61
C GLU A 236 -54.24 -13.24 5.95
N PRO A 237 -55.58 -13.04 5.93
CA PRO A 237 -56.51 -14.13 6.15
C PRO A 237 -56.31 -15.18 5.06
N SER A 238 -55.91 -16.39 5.48
CA SER A 238 -55.83 -17.57 4.63
C SER A 238 -57.22 -17.88 4.06
N ASN A 239 -57.50 -17.41 2.85
CA ASN A 239 -58.64 -17.86 2.07
C ASN A 239 -58.35 -19.25 1.48
N ASN A 240 -58.26 -20.26 2.35
CA ASN A 240 -58.48 -21.64 1.93
C ASN A 240 -59.99 -21.90 1.86
N LYS A 241 -60.60 -21.58 0.70
CA LYS A 241 -61.85 -22.22 0.28
C LYS A 241 -61.54 -23.22 -0.81
N GLY A 242 -62.00 -24.44 -0.57
CA GLY A 242 -61.68 -25.63 -1.32
C GLY A 242 -62.20 -25.67 -2.75
N THR A 243 -61.68 -26.69 -3.41
CA THR A 243 -61.91 -27.22 -4.74
C THR A 243 -63.34 -27.10 -5.28
N THR A 244 -63.49 -26.43 -6.42
CA THR A 244 -64.37 -26.84 -7.53
C THR A 244 -63.73 -26.48 -8.89
N ILE A 245 -63.69 -27.44 -9.80
CA ILE A 245 -63.34 -27.37 -11.24
C ILE A 245 -64.64 -27.79 -11.99
N PRO A 246 -64.96 -27.48 -13.29
CA PRO A 246 -64.27 -26.71 -14.35
C PRO A 246 -65.16 -25.67 -15.11
N ALA A 247 -64.56 -24.79 -15.92
CA ALA A 247 -65.10 -24.41 -17.24
C ALA A 247 -63.98 -23.94 -18.17
N ALA A 248 -63.98 -24.49 -19.39
CA ALA A 248 -62.93 -24.34 -20.40
C ALA A 248 -63.11 -23.10 -21.30
N ALA A 249 -62.00 -22.78 -21.96
CA ALA A 249 -61.85 -22.13 -23.27
C ALA A 249 -61.60 -20.60 -23.35
N ALA A 250 -60.39 -20.32 -23.87
CA ALA A 250 -60.06 -19.42 -24.97
C ALA A 250 -59.41 -18.05 -24.68
N ALA A 251 -58.29 -17.86 -25.41
CA ALA A 251 -57.72 -16.63 -25.95
C ALA A 251 -56.74 -15.80 -25.09
N ALA A 252 -55.44 -16.12 -25.28
CA ALA A 252 -54.30 -15.25 -25.61
C ALA A 252 -54.20 -13.82 -25.03
N GLN A 253 -53.04 -13.51 -24.41
CA GLN A 253 -52.13 -12.43 -24.87
C GLN A 253 -50.74 -12.42 -24.16
N LYS A 254 -49.72 -12.81 -24.94
CA LYS A 254 -48.33 -12.33 -25.05
C LYS A 254 -47.64 -11.68 -23.84
N THR A 255 -46.69 -12.38 -23.23
CA THR A 255 -45.53 -11.76 -22.57
C THR A 255 -44.40 -11.57 -23.58
N ASN A 256 -44.12 -10.32 -23.92
CA ASN A 256 -42.97 -9.94 -24.74
C ASN A 256 -41.67 -10.21 -23.98
N THR A 257 -40.89 -11.18 -24.44
CA THR A 257 -39.46 -11.29 -24.13
C THR A 257 -38.71 -10.85 -25.39
N GLU A 258 -38.33 -9.57 -25.45
CA GLU A 258 -37.35 -9.09 -26.43
C GLU A 258 -35.97 -9.10 -25.74
N THR A 259 -35.05 -9.91 -26.27
CA THR A 259 -33.62 -9.90 -25.94
C THR A 259 -32.91 -8.74 -26.65
N GLU A 260 -31.81 -8.25 -26.06
CA GLU A 260 -31.04 -7.06 -26.50
C GLU A 260 -30.67 -7.05 -28.01
N GLU A 261 -30.51 -8.21 -28.66
CA GLU A 261 -30.25 -8.30 -30.10
C GLU A 261 -31.38 -7.74 -30.99
N LYS A 262 -32.62 -7.67 -30.49
CA LYS A 262 -33.77 -7.09 -31.24
C LYS A 262 -33.87 -5.57 -31.11
N CYS A 263 -33.29 -4.98 -30.06
CA CYS A 263 -33.32 -3.52 -29.86
C CYS A 263 -32.41 -2.80 -30.87
N ASN A 264 -31.26 -3.39 -31.19
CA ASN A 264 -30.25 -2.81 -32.08
C ASN A 264 -30.63 -2.80 -33.58
N LYS A 265 -31.86 -3.17 -33.94
CA LYS A 265 -32.36 -3.20 -35.34
C LYS A 265 -33.56 -2.29 -35.61
N LYS A 266 -34.05 -1.51 -34.64
CA LYS A 266 -35.18 -0.57 -34.86
C LYS A 266 -34.69 0.88 -34.87
N GLY A 267 -35.23 1.67 -35.81
CA GLY A 267 -34.96 3.10 -35.91
C GLY A 267 -35.46 3.88 -34.70
N GLN A 268 -34.88 5.07 -34.51
CA GLN A 268 -34.67 5.80 -33.26
C GLN A 268 -35.91 6.19 -32.41
N ASN A 269 -37.13 5.76 -32.73
CA ASN A 269 -38.35 6.29 -32.09
C ASN A 269 -39.32 5.25 -31.46
N ASP A 270 -38.96 3.96 -31.34
CA ASP A 270 -39.90 2.93 -30.83
C ASP A 270 -39.39 2.09 -29.64
N CYS A 271 -38.47 2.60 -28.81
CA CYS A 271 -38.01 1.90 -27.62
C CYS A 271 -38.62 2.48 -26.32
N ASN A 272 -39.44 1.69 -25.61
CA ASN A 272 -39.81 1.97 -24.21
C ASN A 272 -38.91 1.19 -23.24
N SER A 273 -38.56 1.84 -22.13
CA SER A 273 -37.63 1.37 -21.07
C SER A 273 -38.01 0.00 -20.46
N PRO A 274 -37.05 -0.85 -20.02
CA PRO A 274 -35.63 -0.58 -19.80
C PRO A 274 -34.75 -1.29 -20.83
N CYS A 275 -34.59 -0.66 -21.99
CA CYS A 275 -33.47 -0.93 -22.88
C CYS A 275 -32.45 0.19 -22.65
N LYS A 276 -31.20 -0.13 -22.32
CA LYS A 276 -30.09 0.83 -22.25
C LYS A 276 -29.31 0.85 -23.55
#